data_AF-A0A6M2BS91-F1
#
_entry.id   AF-A0A6M2BS91-F1
#
_cell.length_a   1.000
_cell.length_b   1.000
_cell.length_c   1.000
_cell.angle_alpha   90.00
_cell.angle_beta   90.00
_cell.angle_gamma   90.00
#
_symmetry.space_group_name_H-M   'P 1'
#
loop_
_entity.id
_entity.type
_entity.pdbx_description
1 polymer ?
#
loop_
_entity_poly.entity_id
_entity_poly.type
_entity_poly.pdbx_seq_one_letter_code
_entity_poly.pdbx_strand_id
1 'polypeptide(L)'
;MIAGPPPTAAQPHARNPLTLFVGSSLAAKSQARAFITAQATPQLRFLPWWEAFTAGRTLLEDLDAIRARVNGAILLLSPESATTIRKHRVQIPNLNVLFEFGYFYGHFGERRVAMLRYGEFYLPSDFGGYLHLNSSRSFRRGAALKIGKRTSREFERWIAQFPDAQTPISAET
;
A
#
# COMPACT_ATOMS: atom_id res chain seq x y z
N MET A 1 -2.48 51.02 -32.90
CA MET A 1 -2.12 49.60 -32.66
C MET A 1 -2.17 49.35 -31.17
N ILE A 2 -3.21 48.68 -30.70
CA ILE A 2 -3.40 48.34 -29.27
C ILE A 2 -2.79 46.96 -29.04
N ALA A 3 -1.74 46.89 -28.23
CA ALA A 3 -1.11 45.64 -27.83
C ALA A 3 -2.14 44.78 -27.06
N GLY A 4 -2.35 43.55 -27.51
CA GLY A 4 -3.21 42.59 -26.82
C GLY A 4 -2.67 42.29 -25.41
N PRO A 5 -3.54 41.83 -24.49
CA PRO A 5 -3.11 41.47 -23.15
C PRO A 5 -2.05 40.36 -23.22
N PRO A 6 -1.05 40.37 -22.32
CA PRO A 6 -0.02 39.34 -22.29
C PRO A 6 -0.68 37.97 -22.05
N PRO A 7 -0.15 36.88 -22.63
CA PRO A 7 -0.64 35.54 -22.39
C PRO A 7 -0.60 35.27 -20.89
N THR A 8 -1.78 34.95 -20.32
CA THR A 8 -1.91 34.51 -18.93
C THR A 8 -0.97 33.34 -18.72
N ALA A 9 -0.01 33.48 -17.80
CA ALA A 9 0.86 32.38 -17.39
C ALA A 9 -0.02 31.19 -17.02
N ALA A 10 0.17 30.06 -17.73
CA ALA A 10 -0.54 28.82 -17.44
C ALA A 10 -0.37 28.50 -15.95
N GLN A 11 -1.48 28.42 -15.22
CA GLN A 11 -1.47 28.00 -13.83
C GLN A 11 -0.80 26.63 -13.75
N PRO A 12 0.14 26.40 -12.81
CA PRO A 12 0.73 25.07 -12.65
C PRO A 12 -0.40 24.09 -12.36
N HIS A 13 -0.62 23.14 -13.28
CA HIS A 13 -1.60 22.08 -13.08
C HIS A 13 -1.30 21.41 -11.73
N ALA A 14 -2.25 21.50 -10.80
CA ALA A 14 -2.12 20.84 -9.50
C ALA A 14 -1.88 19.35 -9.76
N ARG A 15 -0.71 18.83 -9.36
CA ARG A 15 -0.40 17.40 -9.50
C ARG A 15 -1.49 16.60 -8.80
N ASN A 16 -2.07 15.61 -9.50
CA ASN A 16 -2.99 14.68 -8.86
C ASN A 16 -2.27 13.99 -7.68
N PRO A 17 -2.93 13.89 -6.51
CA PRO A 17 -2.32 13.24 -5.36
C PRO A 17 -2.08 11.76 -5.64
N LEU A 18 -0.92 11.27 -5.23
CA LEU A 18 -0.60 9.86 -5.29
C LEU A 18 -1.55 9.11 -4.35
N THR A 19 -2.19 8.05 -4.83
CA THR A 19 -3.07 7.22 -4.01
C THR A 19 -2.51 5.81 -3.91
N LEU A 20 -2.33 5.30 -2.69
CA LEU A 20 -1.89 3.92 -2.46
C LEU A 20 -3.02 3.09 -1.86
N PHE A 21 -3.18 1.86 -2.35
CA PHE A 21 -3.98 0.87 -1.65
C PHE A 21 -3.28 0.44 -0.36
N VAL A 22 -4.03 0.30 0.74
CA VAL A 22 -3.53 -0.28 1.99
C VAL A 22 -4.33 -1.53 2.34
N GLY A 23 -3.74 -2.68 2.05
CA GLY A 23 -4.30 -3.98 2.44
C GLY A 23 -3.82 -4.40 3.82
N SER A 24 -4.72 -4.98 4.61
CA SER A 24 -4.39 -5.57 5.90
C SER A 24 -5.47 -6.56 6.31
N SER A 25 -5.17 -7.40 7.29
CA SER A 25 -6.23 -8.18 7.92
C SER A 25 -7.05 -7.33 8.89
N LEU A 26 -8.19 -7.87 9.32
CA LEU A 26 -8.95 -7.28 10.42
C LEU A 26 -8.10 -7.18 11.71
N ALA A 27 -7.23 -8.15 11.97
CA ALA A 27 -6.37 -8.17 13.16
C ALA A 27 -5.32 -7.04 13.16
N ALA A 28 -4.87 -6.63 11.97
CA ALA A 28 -3.88 -5.58 11.75
C ALA A 28 -4.49 -4.21 11.36
N LYS A 29 -5.82 -4.08 11.39
CA LYS A 29 -6.52 -2.84 11.02
C LYS A 29 -6.05 -1.62 11.82
N SER A 30 -5.82 -1.76 13.12
CA SER A 30 -5.33 -0.65 13.97
C SER A 30 -3.95 -0.17 13.56
N GLN A 31 -3.06 -1.08 13.16
CA GLN A 31 -1.72 -0.77 12.67
C GLN A 31 -1.78 -0.10 11.30
N ALA A 32 -2.62 -0.60 10.39
CA ALA A 32 -2.85 0.03 9.09
C ALA A 32 -3.36 1.47 9.25
N ARG A 33 -4.31 1.71 10.17
CA ARG A 33 -4.77 3.07 10.50
C ARG A 33 -3.65 3.94 11.04
N ALA A 34 -2.87 3.45 12.00
CA ALA A 34 -1.75 4.20 12.56
C ALA A 34 -0.70 4.56 11.48
N PHE A 35 -0.46 3.65 10.54
CA PHE A 35 0.40 3.89 9.40
C PHE A 35 -0.16 4.99 8.49
N ILE A 36 -1.42 4.88 8.06
CA ILE A 36 -2.09 5.89 7.23
C ILE A 36 -2.04 7.27 7.90
N THR A 37 -2.42 7.36 9.18
CA THR A 37 -2.38 8.62 9.93
C THR A 37 -0.98 9.22 10.00
N ALA A 38 0.05 8.40 10.14
CA ALA A 38 1.43 8.87 10.24
C ALA A 38 2.04 9.31 8.91
N GLN A 39 1.54 8.79 7.78
CA GLN A 39 2.14 9.01 6.46
C GLN A 39 1.30 9.90 5.52
N ALA A 40 0.03 10.15 5.84
CA ALA A 40 -0.85 10.95 4.98
C ALA A 40 -0.36 12.38 4.82
N THR A 41 -0.36 12.87 3.58
CA THR A 41 -0.02 14.26 3.24
C THR A 41 -1.01 14.77 2.19
N PRO A 42 -1.08 16.08 1.90
CA PRO A 42 -1.95 16.59 0.83
C PRO A 42 -1.67 15.94 -0.55
N GLN A 43 -0.42 15.50 -0.79
CA GLN A 43 0.02 14.86 -2.03
C GLN A 43 -0.01 13.33 -1.98
N LEU A 44 -0.29 12.74 -0.82
CA LEU A 44 -0.30 11.28 -0.61
C LEU A 44 -1.57 10.85 0.13
N ARG A 45 -2.44 10.18 -0.60
CA ARG A 45 -3.70 9.60 -0.12
C ARG A 45 -3.59 8.10 0.00
N PHE A 46 -4.48 7.53 0.79
CA PHE A 46 -4.58 6.10 0.99
C PHE A 46 -6.02 5.65 0.73
N LEU A 47 -6.16 4.50 0.08
CA LEU A 47 -7.41 3.76 -0.05
C LEU A 47 -7.30 2.49 0.80
N PRO A 48 -7.83 2.49 2.04
CA PRO A 48 -7.75 1.32 2.89
C PRO A 48 -8.75 0.25 2.46
N TRP A 49 -8.39 -1.02 2.66
CA TRP A 49 -9.23 -2.16 2.25
C TRP A 49 -10.67 -2.10 2.79
N TRP A 50 -10.88 -1.62 4.02
CA TRP A 50 -12.23 -1.57 4.62
C TRP A 50 -13.15 -0.49 4.03
N GLU A 51 -12.64 0.36 3.13
CA GLU A 51 -13.41 1.35 2.37
C GLU A 51 -13.55 0.95 0.89
N ALA A 52 -12.96 -0.20 0.50
CA ALA A 52 -12.69 -0.53 -0.89
C ALA A 52 -13.54 -1.68 -1.46
N PHE A 53 -14.13 -2.52 -0.61
CA PHE A 53 -14.93 -3.68 -1.03
C PHE A 53 -16.43 -3.36 -1.14
N THR A 54 -17.05 -3.81 -2.22
CA THR A 54 -18.47 -3.57 -2.51
C THR A 54 -19.27 -4.86 -2.37
N ALA A 55 -20.39 -4.83 -1.65
CA ALA A 55 -21.26 -6.00 -1.54
C ALA A 55 -21.77 -6.44 -2.93
N GLY A 56 -21.72 -7.75 -3.20
CA GLY A 56 -22.19 -8.33 -4.47
C GLY A 56 -21.13 -8.44 -5.57
N ARG A 57 -19.87 -8.04 -5.32
CA ARG A 57 -18.74 -8.30 -6.22
C ARG A 57 -17.86 -9.43 -5.72
N THR A 58 -17.18 -10.09 -6.65
CA THR A 58 -16.10 -11.04 -6.34
C THR A 58 -14.85 -10.29 -5.89
N LEU A 59 -13.96 -10.99 -5.17
CA LEU A 59 -12.68 -10.45 -4.73
C LEU A 59 -11.85 -9.88 -5.90
N LEU A 60 -11.80 -10.57 -7.04
CA LEU A 60 -11.01 -10.12 -8.19
C LEU A 60 -11.59 -8.86 -8.83
N GLU A 61 -12.91 -8.75 -8.96
CA GLU A 61 -13.56 -7.54 -9.49
C GLU A 61 -13.32 -6.32 -8.60
N ASP A 62 -13.35 -6.50 -7.27
CA ASP A 62 -13.01 -5.41 -6.35
C ASP A 62 -11.53 -5.04 -6.43
N LEU A 63 -10.63 -6.01 -6.54
CA LEU A 63 -9.20 -5.74 -6.74
C LEU A 63 -8.92 -5.03 -8.07
N ASP A 64 -9.62 -5.38 -9.15
CA ASP A 64 -9.54 -4.69 -10.45
C ASP A 64 -10.02 -3.23 -10.34
N ALA A 65 -11.15 -3.01 -9.68
CA ALA A 65 -11.72 -1.68 -9.45
C ALA A 65 -10.81 -0.81 -8.57
N ILE A 66 -10.17 -1.41 -7.56
CA ILE A 66 -9.18 -0.74 -6.70
C ILE A 66 -7.95 -0.38 -7.51
N ARG A 67 -7.40 -1.34 -8.26
CA ARG A 67 -6.21 -1.18 -9.08
C ARG A 67 -6.35 0.00 -10.05
N ALA A 68 -7.51 0.16 -10.67
CA ALA A 68 -7.78 1.26 -11.61
C ALA A 68 -7.74 2.66 -10.96
N ARG A 69 -7.73 2.75 -9.63
CA ARG A 69 -7.85 4.01 -8.86
C ARG A 69 -6.64 4.34 -8.00
N VAL A 70 -5.64 3.46 -7.97
CA VAL A 70 -4.44 3.61 -7.13
C VAL A 70 -3.17 3.49 -7.97
N ASN A 71 -2.09 4.11 -7.49
CA ASN A 71 -0.81 4.17 -8.18
C ASN A 71 0.17 3.07 -7.72
N GLY A 72 -0.21 2.32 -6.69
CA GLY A 72 0.57 1.25 -6.05
C GLY A 72 -0.15 0.69 -4.83
N ALA A 73 0.45 -0.29 -4.18
CA ALA A 73 -0.13 -0.98 -3.03
C ALA A 73 0.90 -1.22 -1.92
N ILE A 74 0.47 -1.07 -0.67
CA ILE A 74 1.22 -1.48 0.51
C ILE A 74 0.38 -2.46 1.32
N LEU A 75 0.92 -3.65 1.56
CA LEU A 75 0.20 -4.75 2.19
C LEU A 75 0.83 -5.04 3.56
N LEU A 76 0.02 -4.91 4.60
CA LEU A 76 0.46 -5.12 5.98
C LEU A 76 0.37 -6.59 6.34
N LEU A 77 1.52 -7.21 6.56
CA LEU A 77 1.65 -8.61 6.97
C LEU A 77 2.04 -8.70 8.45
N SER A 78 1.32 -9.55 9.18
CA SER A 78 1.51 -9.80 10.62
C SER A 78 1.24 -11.26 10.98
N PRO A 79 1.82 -11.80 12.07
CA PRO A 79 1.57 -13.17 12.54
C PRO A 79 0.10 -13.32 12.90
N GLU A 80 -0.61 -14.23 12.22
CA GLU A 80 -2.05 -14.38 12.40
C GLU A 80 -2.54 -15.79 12.63
N SER A 81 -1.89 -16.77 12.02
CA SER A 81 -2.27 -18.16 12.15
C SER A 81 -1.04 -19.03 12.36
N ALA A 82 -1.18 -20.01 13.24
CA ALA A 82 -0.13 -20.96 13.54
C ALA A 82 -0.32 -22.22 12.67
N THR A 83 0.71 -22.63 11.95
CA THR A 83 0.70 -23.81 11.08
C THR A 83 1.99 -24.62 11.24
N THR A 84 2.06 -25.78 10.60
CA THR A 84 3.26 -26.63 10.58
C THR A 84 3.79 -26.69 9.15
N ILE A 85 5.01 -26.19 8.94
CA ILE A 85 5.70 -26.21 7.64
C ILE A 85 7.02 -26.97 7.82
N ARG A 86 7.25 -27.99 7.00
CA ARG A 86 8.46 -28.83 7.07
C ARG A 86 8.76 -29.32 8.50
N LYS A 87 7.73 -29.78 9.21
CA LYS A 87 7.78 -30.24 10.63
C LYS A 87 8.08 -29.15 11.67
N HIS A 88 8.16 -27.87 11.29
CA HIS A 88 8.33 -26.76 12.23
C HIS A 88 7.01 -26.02 12.46
N ARG A 89 6.67 -25.78 13.73
CA ARG A 89 5.54 -24.91 14.10
C ARG A 89 5.93 -23.46 13.85
N VAL A 90 5.18 -22.77 13.00
CA VAL A 90 5.46 -21.39 12.59
C VAL A 90 4.19 -20.56 12.62
N GLN A 91 4.34 -19.25 12.77
CA GLN A 91 3.28 -18.29 12.48
C GLN A 91 3.34 -17.91 11.01
N ILE A 92 2.19 -17.77 10.36
CA ILE A 92 2.04 -17.27 8.99
C ILE A 92 1.18 -16.00 8.99
N PRO A 93 1.30 -15.15 7.96
CA PRO A 93 0.43 -14.00 7.82
C PRO A 93 -0.97 -14.40 7.37
N ASN A 94 -1.88 -13.42 7.31
CA ASN A 94 -3.16 -13.61 6.66
C ASN A 94 -2.98 -14.04 5.19
N LEU A 95 -3.57 -15.16 4.81
CA LEU A 95 -3.43 -15.70 3.47
C LEU A 95 -4.12 -14.84 2.40
N ASN A 96 -5.22 -14.16 2.75
CA ASN A 96 -5.90 -13.26 1.80
C ASN A 96 -5.03 -12.04 1.52
N VAL A 97 -4.41 -11.45 2.54
CA VAL A 97 -3.51 -10.29 2.35
C VAL A 97 -2.27 -10.70 1.55
N LEU A 98 -1.78 -11.93 1.73
CA LEU A 98 -0.69 -12.48 0.92
C LEU A 98 -1.11 -12.70 -0.54
N PHE A 99 -2.35 -13.13 -0.78
CA PHE A 99 -2.92 -13.23 -2.12
C PHE A 99 -3.07 -11.86 -2.79
N GLU A 100 -3.64 -10.87 -2.09
CA GLU A 100 -3.76 -9.48 -2.56
C GLU A 100 -2.40 -8.88 -2.90
N PHE A 101 -1.38 -9.16 -2.08
CA PHE A 101 0.00 -8.77 -2.37
C PHE A 101 0.46 -9.31 -3.73
N GLY A 102 0.28 -10.61 -3.97
CA GLY A 102 0.62 -11.24 -5.24
C GLY A 102 -0.15 -10.64 -6.41
N TYR A 103 -1.46 -10.41 -6.25
CA TYR A 103 -2.30 -9.77 -7.25
C TYR A 103 -1.76 -8.38 -7.64
N PHE A 104 -1.52 -7.49 -6.67
CA PHE A 104 -1.03 -6.14 -6.96
C PHE A 104 0.39 -6.16 -7.52
N TYR A 105 1.25 -7.05 -7.02
CA TYR A 105 2.62 -7.18 -7.51
C TYR A 105 2.63 -7.60 -8.98
N GLY A 106 1.77 -8.56 -9.37
CA GLY A 106 1.64 -8.98 -10.77
C GLY A 106 1.15 -7.87 -11.71
N HIS A 107 0.37 -6.91 -11.22
CA HIS A 107 -0.18 -5.83 -12.03
C HIS A 107 0.67 -4.55 -12.05
N PHE A 108 1.23 -4.16 -10.91
CA PHE A 108 2.00 -2.92 -10.78
C PHE A 108 3.52 -3.11 -10.88
N GLY A 109 3.99 -4.34 -10.69
CA GLY A 109 5.40 -4.68 -10.64
C GLY A 109 6.08 -4.30 -9.31
N GLU A 110 7.35 -4.67 -9.22
CA GLU A 110 8.13 -4.65 -7.98
C GLU A 110 8.33 -3.27 -7.35
N ARG A 111 8.32 -2.21 -8.18
CA ARG A 111 8.61 -0.85 -7.73
C ARG A 111 7.43 -0.20 -7.03
N ARG A 112 6.21 -0.72 -7.24
CA ARG A 112 4.95 -0.10 -6.81
C ARG A 112 4.21 -0.91 -5.77
N VAL A 113 4.79 -2.01 -5.29
CA VAL A 113 4.20 -2.85 -4.26
C VAL A 113 5.20 -3.13 -3.14
N ALA A 114 4.80 -2.86 -1.90
CA ALA A 114 5.63 -3.07 -0.72
C ALA A 114 4.90 -3.91 0.34
N MET A 115 5.65 -4.74 1.06
CA MET A 115 5.16 -5.39 2.28
C MET A 115 5.50 -4.52 3.50
N LEU A 116 4.50 -4.17 4.30
CA LEU A 116 4.70 -3.55 5.61
C LEU A 116 4.66 -4.63 6.69
N ARG A 117 5.81 -4.92 7.31
CA ARG A 117 5.95 -6.06 8.22
C ARG A 117 5.82 -5.65 9.68
N TYR A 118 4.98 -6.38 10.40
CA TYR A 118 4.85 -6.33 11.85
C TYR A 118 5.04 -7.71 12.43
N GLY A 119 5.86 -7.85 13.46
CA GLY A 119 6.09 -9.15 14.10
C GLY A 119 6.91 -10.12 13.26
N GLU A 120 7.14 -11.30 13.84
CA GLU A 120 7.89 -12.39 13.23
C GLU A 120 6.95 -13.48 12.73
N PHE A 121 7.02 -13.77 11.43
CA PHE A 121 6.22 -14.79 10.77
C PHE A 121 7.00 -15.40 9.60
N TYR A 122 6.65 -16.62 9.26
CA TYR A 122 7.19 -17.36 8.12
C TYR A 122 6.66 -16.77 6.81
N LEU A 123 7.57 -16.60 5.86
CA LEU A 123 7.30 -16.42 4.43
C LEU A 123 8.20 -17.39 3.65
N PRO A 124 7.80 -17.82 2.44
CA PRO A 124 8.69 -18.54 1.53
C PRO A 124 9.99 -17.74 1.28
N SER A 125 11.12 -18.42 1.10
CA SER A 125 12.43 -17.77 0.92
C SER A 125 12.47 -16.81 -0.27
N ASP A 126 11.75 -17.13 -1.36
CA ASP A 126 11.69 -16.30 -2.57
C ASP A 126 11.05 -14.93 -2.31
N PHE A 127 10.22 -14.81 -1.26
CA PHE A 127 9.67 -13.52 -0.83
C PHE A 127 10.76 -12.59 -0.26
N GLY A 128 11.97 -13.11 0.01
CA GLY A 128 13.12 -12.31 0.48
C GLY A 128 13.59 -11.25 -0.51
N GLY A 129 13.35 -11.43 -1.81
CA GLY A 129 13.72 -10.45 -2.85
C GLY A 129 12.74 -9.29 -3.03
N TYR A 130 11.58 -9.33 -2.37
CA TYR A 130 10.54 -8.31 -2.49
C TYR A 130 10.84 -7.10 -1.59
N LEU A 131 10.19 -5.96 -1.83
CA LEU A 131 10.38 -4.78 -1.00
C LEU A 131 9.72 -4.94 0.38
N HIS A 132 10.52 -4.94 1.44
CA HIS A 132 10.09 -5.03 2.83
C HIS A 132 10.29 -3.71 3.57
N LEU A 133 9.20 -3.10 4.03
CA LEU A 133 9.22 -2.00 4.99
C LEU A 133 9.01 -2.58 6.39
N ASN A 134 10.05 -2.55 7.22
CA ASN A 134 9.99 -3.14 8.56
C ASN A 134 9.44 -2.11 9.56
N SER A 135 8.29 -2.41 10.17
CA SER A 135 7.65 -1.50 11.14
C SER A 135 8.06 -1.80 12.58
N SER A 136 7.60 -2.93 13.13
CA SER A 136 7.95 -3.38 14.48
C SER A 136 8.22 -4.88 14.48
N ARG A 137 9.16 -5.33 15.32
CA ARG A 137 9.39 -6.77 15.59
C ARG A 137 8.31 -7.39 16.48
N SER A 138 7.45 -6.57 17.07
CA SER A 138 6.30 -7.01 17.86
C SER A 138 5.00 -6.75 17.11
N PHE A 139 4.02 -7.62 17.33
CA PHE A 139 2.66 -7.46 16.85
C PHE A 139 1.69 -7.78 17.97
N ARG A 140 0.68 -6.93 18.16
CA ARG A 140 -0.44 -7.17 19.07
C ARG A 140 -1.74 -6.84 18.35
N ARG A 141 -2.63 -7.82 18.27
CA ARG A 141 -3.94 -7.68 17.61
C ARG A 141 -4.67 -6.43 18.14
N GLY A 142 -5.16 -5.59 17.23
CA GLY A 142 -5.95 -4.40 17.55
C GLY A 142 -5.20 -3.25 18.23
N ALA A 143 -3.90 -3.39 18.54
CA ALA A 143 -3.11 -2.33 19.17
C ALA A 143 -2.35 -1.51 18.12
N ALA A 144 -2.57 -0.20 18.12
CA ALA A 144 -1.74 0.70 17.32
C ALA A 144 -0.31 0.75 17.88
N LEU A 145 0.68 0.64 17.01
CA LEU A 145 2.09 0.89 17.33
C LEU A 145 2.52 2.17 16.61
N LYS A 146 3.29 3.01 17.30
CA LYS A 146 3.87 4.21 16.69
C LYS A 146 4.80 3.79 15.56
N ILE A 147 4.62 4.40 14.39
CA ILE A 147 5.51 4.16 13.25
C ILE A 147 6.90 4.71 13.57
N GLY A 148 7.92 3.87 13.44
CA GLY A 148 9.30 4.25 13.71
C GLY A 148 9.85 5.18 12.61
N LYS A 149 10.76 6.09 12.98
CA LYS A 149 11.40 7.02 12.03
C LYS A 149 12.10 6.30 10.87
N ARG A 150 12.63 5.10 11.12
CA ARG A 150 13.25 4.26 10.08
C ARG A 150 12.22 3.87 9.02
N THR A 151 11.09 3.31 9.45
CA THR A 151 9.99 2.89 8.58
C THR A 151 9.46 4.04 7.74
N SER A 152 9.25 5.22 8.34
CA SER A 152 8.84 6.42 7.59
C SER A 152 9.85 6.79 6.50
N ARG A 153 11.16 6.81 6.80
CA ARG A 153 12.20 7.13 5.81
C ARG A 153 12.35 6.08 4.70
N GLU A 154 12.13 4.81 5.01
CA GLU A 154 12.13 3.74 4.01
C GLU A 154 10.89 3.88 3.10
N PHE A 155 9.73 4.19 3.68
CA PHE A 155 8.51 4.48 2.94
C PHE A 155 8.64 5.71 2.04
N GLU A 156 9.13 6.84 2.56
CA GLU A 156 9.38 8.06 1.78
C GLU A 156 10.32 7.80 0.59
N ARG A 157 11.41 7.05 0.81
CA ARG A 157 12.34 6.64 -0.25
C ARG A 157 11.72 5.72 -1.28
N TRP A 158 10.79 4.86 -0.88
CA TRP A 158 10.05 4.02 -1.80
C TRP A 158 9.11 4.85 -2.67
N ILE A 159 8.33 5.75 -2.07
CA ILE A 159 7.40 6.62 -2.80
C ILE A 159 8.11 7.56 -3.76
N ALA A 160 9.29 8.06 -3.41
CA ALA A 160 10.11 8.90 -4.30
C ALA A 160 10.51 8.20 -5.62
N GLN A 161 10.35 6.87 -5.74
CA GLN A 161 10.68 6.10 -6.93
C GLN A 161 9.53 5.99 -7.94
N PHE A 162 8.33 6.49 -7.60
CA PHE A 162 7.15 6.38 -8.45
C PHE A 162 7.26 7.37 -9.62
N PRO A 163 7.30 6.90 -10.89
CA PRO A 163 7.43 7.79 -12.06
C PRO A 163 6.25 8.77 -12.21
N ASP A 164 5.07 8.42 -11.69
CA ASP A 164 3.81 9.15 -11.89
C ASP A 164 3.42 10.11 -10.75
N ALA A 165 4.40 10.74 -10.09
CA ALA A 165 4.10 12.03 -9.46
C ALA A 165 3.71 13.11 -10.51
N GLN A 166 3.63 12.78 -11.80
CA GLN A 166 3.36 13.70 -12.93
C GLN A 166 2.38 13.21 -14.02
N THR A 167 1.83 11.99 -14.01
CA THR A 167 0.95 11.54 -15.12
C THR A 167 -0.50 11.32 -14.64
N PRO A 168 -1.51 11.96 -15.27
CA PRO A 168 -2.92 11.73 -14.92
C PRO A 168 -3.31 10.27 -15.16
N ILE A 169 -4.08 9.70 -14.23
CA ILE A 169 -4.84 8.47 -14.47
C ILE A 169 -5.90 8.83 -15.51
N SER A 170 -5.64 8.54 -16.78
CA SER A 170 -6.64 8.63 -17.83
C SER A 170 -7.74 7.62 -17.51
N ALA A 171 -8.94 8.12 -17.21
CA ALA A 171 -10.13 7.31 -17.30
C ALA A 171 -10.38 7.06 -18.79
N GLU A 172 -10.06 5.86 -19.27
CA GLU A 172 -10.54 5.44 -20.59
C GLU A 172 -12.07 5.34 -20.53
N THR A 173 -12.67 5.94 -21.55
CA THR A 173 -14.11 6.16 -21.76
C THR A 173 -14.81 4.91 -22.24
#